data_AF-B9K7V5-F1
#
_entry.id   AF-B9K7V5-F1
#
_cell.length_a   1.000
_cell.length_b   1.000
_cell.length_c   1.000
_cell.angle_alpha   90.00
_cell.angle_beta   90.00
_cell.angle_gamma   90.00
#
_symmetry.space_group_name_H-M   'P 1'
#
loop_
_entity.id
_entity.type
_entity.pdbx_description
1 polymer ?
#
loop_
_entity_poly.entity_id
_entity_poly.type
_entity_poly.pdbx_seq_one_letter_code
_entity_poly.pdbx_strand_id
1 'polypeptide(L)'
;MVRIMITEIKEASEYIKERTSVSPEILIVLGSGFSSFVEAMDNCTTIDYKDIPHFPQPTVEGHSGKLVFGIVKDRPVMVMAGRFHLYEGHAPQRVAFPIYVAKFLGVKGVIVTNAAGGDKSGVQTRRSDSGAGCYKLHVQKPSEGPER
;
A
#
# COMPACT_ATOMS: atom_id res chain seq x y z
N MET A 1 -11.19 -20.89 -10.33
CA MET A 1 -10.90 -19.46 -10.03
C MET A 1 -10.35 -19.24 -8.62
N VAL A 2 -11.10 -19.49 -7.54
CA VAL A 2 -10.62 -19.22 -6.15
C VAL A 2 -9.36 -19.99 -5.76
N ARG A 3 -9.25 -21.26 -6.17
CA ARG A 3 -8.07 -22.10 -5.90
C ARG A 3 -6.77 -21.58 -6.53
N ILE A 4 -6.85 -20.96 -7.71
CA ILE A 4 -5.69 -20.43 -8.44
C ILE A 4 -5.14 -19.21 -7.69
N MET A 5 -6.03 -18.31 -7.26
CA MET A 5 -5.64 -17.08 -6.56
C MET A 5 -4.94 -17.35 -5.22
N ILE A 6 -5.31 -18.41 -4.50
CA ILE A 6 -4.64 -18.78 -3.24
C ILE A 6 -3.21 -19.24 -3.49
N THR A 7 -2.96 -20.01 -4.56
CA THR A 7 -1.60 -20.43 -4.94
C THR A 7 -0.74 -19.23 -5.30
N GLU A 8 -1.25 -18.32 -6.13
CA GLU A 8 -0.55 -17.08 -6.50
C GLU A 8 -0.18 -16.22 -5.27
N ILE A 9 -1.12 -16.09 -4.32
CA ILE A 9 -0.89 -15.37 -3.06
C ILE A 9 0.23 -16.05 -2.25
N LYS A 10 0.25 -17.38 -2.17
CA LYS A 10 1.28 -18.12 -1.44
C LYS A 10 2.66 -17.94 -2.06
N GLU A 11 2.78 -18.10 -3.37
CA GLU A 11 4.04 -17.94 -4.10
C GLU A 11 4.60 -16.51 -3.93
N ALA A 12 3.75 -15.49 -4.07
CA ALA A 12 4.15 -14.11 -3.81
C ALA A 12 4.57 -13.88 -2.35
N SER A 13 3.84 -14.46 -1.40
CA SER A 13 4.14 -14.30 0.03
C SER A 13 5.42 -15.01 0.44
N GLU A 14 5.70 -16.20 -0.09
CA GLU A 14 6.93 -16.96 0.13
C GLU A 14 8.12 -16.18 -0.41
N TYR A 15 8.02 -15.70 -1.66
CA TYR A 15 9.02 -14.84 -2.26
C TYR A 15 9.33 -13.62 -1.38
N ILE A 16 8.31 -12.94 -0.85
CA ILE A 16 8.49 -11.78 0.03
C ILE A 16 9.18 -12.18 1.34
N LYS A 17 8.73 -13.26 1.99
CA LYS A 17 9.26 -13.72 3.30
C LYS A 17 10.75 -14.05 3.26
N GLU A 18 11.25 -14.53 2.13
CA GLU A 18 12.70 -14.79 1.96
C GLU A 18 13.56 -13.51 1.93
N ARG A 19 12.94 -12.36 1.66
CA ARG A 19 13.65 -11.09 1.41
C ARG A 19 13.54 -10.11 2.56
N THR A 20 12.61 -10.31 3.49
CA THR A 20 12.43 -9.44 4.66
C THR A 20 12.24 -10.26 5.94
N SER A 21 12.89 -9.82 7.02
CA SER A 21 12.65 -10.33 8.37
C SER A 21 11.51 -9.61 9.09
N VAL A 22 10.97 -8.53 8.49
CA VAL A 22 9.88 -7.74 9.07
C VAL A 22 8.56 -8.51 8.94
N SER A 23 7.88 -8.71 10.07
CA SER A 23 6.52 -9.25 10.12
C SER A 23 5.52 -8.09 10.27
N PRO A 24 4.91 -7.60 9.17
CA PRO A 24 4.14 -6.37 9.20
C PRO A 24 2.79 -6.53 9.90
N GLU A 25 2.43 -5.57 10.75
CA GLU A 25 1.10 -5.51 11.38
C GLU A 25 0.12 -4.65 10.56
N ILE A 26 0.64 -3.65 9.85
CA ILE A 26 -0.13 -2.65 9.11
C ILE A 26 0.39 -2.56 7.67
N LEU A 27 -0.54 -2.52 6.72
CA LEU A 27 -0.27 -2.12 5.33
C LEU A 27 -0.59 -0.64 5.16
N ILE A 28 0.33 0.13 4.58
CA ILE A 28 0.11 1.53 4.19
C ILE A 28 0.17 1.62 2.67
N VAL A 29 -0.91 2.09 2.05
CA VAL A 29 -1.00 2.27 0.61
C VAL A 29 -0.86 3.75 0.29
N LEU A 30 0.28 4.13 -0.29
CA LEU A 30 0.61 5.54 -0.53
C LEU A 30 -0.08 6.07 -1.79
N GLY A 31 -0.72 7.23 -1.65
CA GLY A 31 -1.17 8.03 -2.78
C GLY A 31 -0.10 8.96 -3.33
N SER A 32 -0.46 9.65 -4.41
CA SER A 32 0.40 10.64 -5.06
C SER A 32 0.87 11.70 -4.05
N GLY A 33 2.16 12.03 -4.09
CA GLY A 33 2.78 13.03 -3.22
C GLY A 33 3.26 12.53 -1.85
N PHE A 34 3.16 11.22 -1.56
CA PHE A 34 3.62 10.65 -0.29
C PHE A 34 4.93 9.83 -0.40
N SER A 35 5.72 10.01 -1.46
CA SER A 35 6.96 9.23 -1.68
C SER A 35 7.99 9.40 -0.55
N SER A 36 8.09 10.60 0.03
CA SER A 36 8.98 10.91 1.15
C SER A 36 8.62 10.18 2.44
N PHE A 37 7.44 9.54 2.54
CA PHE A 37 7.09 8.73 3.69
C PHE A 37 8.07 7.57 3.91
N VAL A 38 8.53 6.97 2.82
CA VAL A 38 9.49 5.86 2.86
C VAL A 38 10.84 6.29 3.45
N GLU A 39 11.24 7.54 3.21
CA GLU A 39 12.52 8.09 3.70
C GLU A 39 12.52 8.29 5.22
N ALA A 40 11.34 8.38 5.84
CA ALA A 40 11.16 8.56 7.28
C ALA A 40 11.03 7.23 8.05
N MET A 41 11.16 6.08 7.37
CA MET A 41 11.06 4.76 7.97
C MET A 41 12.42 4.20 8.35
N ASP A 42 12.47 3.45 9.45
CA ASP A 42 13.68 2.80 9.93
C ASP A 42 13.77 1.33 9.44
N ASN A 43 15.00 0.81 9.34
CA ASN A 43 15.30 -0.60 9.03
C ASN A 43 14.56 -1.12 7.78
N CYS A 44 14.67 -0.37 6.69
CA CYS A 44 13.89 -0.64 5.48
C CYS A 44 14.47 -1.77 4.62
N THR A 45 13.59 -2.68 4.20
CA THR A 45 13.81 -3.60 3.08
C THR A 45 12.88 -3.21 1.94
N THR A 46 13.42 -3.07 0.73
CA THR A 46 12.64 -2.70 -0.47
C THR A 46 12.67 -3.82 -1.48
N ILE A 47 11.50 -4.13 -2.06
CA ILE A 47 11.33 -5.13 -3.12
C ILE A 47 10.57 -4.46 -4.29
N ASP A 48 11.09 -4.54 -5.51
CA ASP A 48 10.38 -4.01 -6.68
C ASP A 48 9.20 -4.92 -7.04
N TYR A 49 8.05 -4.34 -7.40
CA TYR A 49 6.83 -5.09 -7.77
C TYR A 49 7.07 -6.04 -8.94
N LYS A 50 7.94 -5.65 -9.90
CA LYS A 50 8.28 -6.47 -11.07
C LYS A 50 8.92 -7.81 -10.70
N ASP A 51 9.56 -7.89 -9.53
CA ASP A 51 10.28 -9.07 -9.09
C ASP A 51 9.38 -10.00 -8.25
N ILE A 52 8.26 -9.48 -7.73
CA ILE A 52 7.32 -10.26 -6.92
C ILE A 52 6.40 -11.05 -7.87
N PRO A 53 6.33 -12.39 -7.73
CA PRO A 53 5.43 -13.21 -8.52
C PRO A 53 4.00 -12.67 -8.49
N HIS A 54 3.36 -12.64 -9.66
CA HIS A 54 1.96 -12.26 -9.86
C HIS A 54 1.60 -10.81 -9.52
N PHE A 55 2.53 -9.98 -9.05
CA PHE A 55 2.22 -8.57 -8.80
C PHE A 55 1.87 -7.86 -10.12
N PRO A 56 0.90 -6.92 -10.08
CA PRO A 56 0.69 -6.05 -11.23
C PRO A 56 1.87 -5.10 -11.38
N GLN A 57 2.10 -4.62 -12.60
CA GLN A 57 3.08 -3.57 -12.85
C GLN A 57 2.36 -2.24 -13.00
N PRO A 58 2.80 -1.17 -12.30
CA PRO A 58 2.19 0.15 -12.43
C PRO A 58 2.53 0.70 -13.81
N THR A 59 1.54 1.29 -14.48
CA THR A 59 1.70 1.84 -15.83
C THR A 59 1.81 3.37 -15.85
N VAL A 60 1.55 4.01 -14.71
CA VAL A 60 1.51 5.47 -14.56
C VAL A 60 2.84 6.02 -14.03
N GLU A 61 3.32 7.10 -14.63
CA GLU A 61 4.51 7.85 -14.19
C GLU A 61 4.35 8.35 -12.74
N GLY A 62 5.41 8.19 -11.93
CA GLY A 62 5.43 8.62 -10.53
C GLY A 62 5.10 7.53 -9.50
N HIS A 63 4.69 6.32 -9.93
CA HIS A 63 4.67 5.16 -9.06
C HIS A 63 6.03 4.47 -9.07
N SER A 64 6.76 4.51 -7.95
CA SER A 64 8.06 3.83 -7.85
C SER A 64 7.95 2.31 -8.03
N GLY A 65 6.76 1.74 -7.86
CA GLY A 65 6.52 0.31 -8.05
C GLY A 65 7.24 -0.54 -7.00
N LYS A 66 7.23 -0.08 -5.74
CA LYS A 66 8.05 -0.66 -4.67
C LYS A 66 7.20 -1.09 -3.50
N LEU A 67 7.55 -2.24 -2.95
CA LEU A 67 7.03 -2.75 -1.69
C LEU A 67 8.11 -2.57 -0.63
N VAL A 68 7.84 -1.74 0.37
CA VAL A 68 8.81 -1.40 1.41
C VAL A 68 8.34 -1.97 2.74
N PHE A 69 9.22 -2.66 3.43
CA PHE A 69 9.02 -3.15 4.79
C PHE A 69 9.93 -2.36 5.71
N GLY A 70 9.46 -1.96 6.89
CA GLY A 70 10.30 -1.26 7.85
C GLY A 70 9.56 -0.98 9.13
N ILE A 71 10.11 -0.08 9.94
CA ILE A 71 9.59 0.30 11.25
C ILE A 71 9.12 1.75 11.23
N VAL A 72 7.95 2.01 11.80
CA VAL A 72 7.43 3.36 12.08
C VAL A 72 6.99 3.40 13.54
N LYS A 73 7.66 4.19 14.38
CA LYS A 73 7.38 4.29 15.83
C LYS A 73 7.24 2.91 16.49
N ASP A 74 8.27 2.07 16.33
CA ASP A 74 8.35 0.71 16.85
C ASP A 74 7.32 -0.29 16.28
N ARG A 75 6.56 0.10 15.25
CA ARG A 75 5.60 -0.79 14.58
C ARG A 75 6.14 -1.29 13.25
N PRO A 76 6.14 -2.61 12.99
CA PRO A 76 6.51 -3.15 11.70
C PRO A 76 5.39 -2.89 10.69
N VAL A 77 5.74 -2.24 9.59
CA VAL A 77 4.81 -1.85 8.53
C VAL A 77 5.27 -2.38 7.18
N MET A 78 4.28 -2.65 6.33
CA MET A 78 4.44 -2.89 4.89
C MET A 78 3.86 -1.68 4.17
N VAL A 79 4.58 -1.14 3.19
CA VAL A 79 4.22 0.09 2.49
C VAL A 79 4.22 -0.18 0.98
N MET A 80 3.11 0.14 0.34
CA MET A 80 2.99 0.16 -1.11
C MET A 80 3.30 1.57 -1.62
N ALA A 81 4.52 1.75 -2.13
CA ALA A 81 4.96 2.97 -2.80
C ALA A 81 4.58 2.94 -4.29
N GLY A 82 3.30 3.20 -4.53
CA GLY A 82 2.64 3.07 -5.83
C GLY A 82 1.38 2.22 -5.72
N ARG A 83 0.36 2.53 -6.51
CA ARG A 83 -0.93 1.82 -6.50
C ARG A 83 -1.30 1.36 -7.89
N PHE A 84 -2.24 0.43 -7.94
CA PHE A 84 -2.88 0.00 -9.15
C PHE A 84 -4.28 0.59 -9.16
N HIS A 85 -4.60 1.34 -10.20
CA HIS A 85 -5.92 1.93 -10.32
C HIS A 85 -6.79 1.08 -11.26
N LEU A 86 -8.08 1.00 -10.94
CA LEU A 86 -9.06 0.32 -11.80
C LEU A 86 -9.15 0.97 -13.19
N TYR A 87 -8.91 2.29 -13.28
CA TYR A 87 -8.92 3.01 -14.56
C TYR A 87 -7.71 2.67 -15.46
N GLU A 88 -6.67 2.00 -14.95
CA GLU A 88 -5.55 1.49 -15.76
C GLU A 88 -5.94 0.20 -16.53
N GLY A 89 -7.22 -0.23 -16.44
CA GLY A 89 -7.73 -1.42 -17.13
C GLY A 89 -7.47 -2.73 -16.39
N HIS A 90 -6.99 -2.67 -15.15
CA HIS A 90 -6.78 -3.84 -14.32
C HIS A 90 -8.11 -4.44 -13.84
N ALA A 91 -8.21 -5.78 -13.87
CA ALA A 91 -9.29 -6.48 -13.20
C ALA A 91 -9.28 -6.16 -11.69
N PRO A 92 -10.45 -6.00 -11.03
CA PRO A 92 -10.52 -5.67 -9.61
C PRO A 92 -9.71 -6.61 -8.70
N GLN A 93 -9.66 -7.89 -9.04
CA GLN A 93 -8.91 -8.91 -8.31
C GLN A 93 -7.40 -8.65 -8.36
N ARG A 94 -6.88 -8.13 -9.48
CA ARG A 94 -5.46 -7.78 -9.64
C ARG A 94 -5.11 -6.55 -8.80
N VAL A 95 -5.99 -5.55 -8.74
CA VAL A 95 -5.83 -4.37 -7.87
C VAL A 95 -5.84 -4.78 -6.39
N ALA A 96 -6.71 -5.72 -6.01
CA ALA A 96 -6.80 -6.22 -4.64
C ALA A 96 -5.70 -7.24 -4.27
N PHE A 97 -4.95 -7.78 -5.23
CA PHE A 97 -3.95 -8.83 -5.01
C PHE A 97 -2.92 -8.51 -3.91
N PRO A 98 -2.29 -7.32 -3.88
CA PRO A 98 -1.34 -6.97 -2.82
C PRO A 98 -1.97 -6.94 -1.42
N ILE A 99 -3.27 -6.64 -1.34
CA ILE A 99 -4.01 -6.63 -0.07
C ILE A 99 -4.17 -8.06 0.47
N TYR A 100 -4.46 -9.02 -0.41
CA TYR A 100 -4.53 -10.43 -0.02
C TYR A 100 -3.16 -11.00 0.39
N VAL A 101 -2.10 -10.61 -0.32
CA VAL A 101 -0.72 -10.95 0.06
C VAL A 101 -0.39 -10.37 1.44
N ALA A 102 -0.69 -9.09 1.69
CA ALA A 102 -0.50 -8.47 3.00
C ALA A 102 -1.27 -9.23 4.10
N LYS A 103 -2.53 -9.62 3.85
CA LYS A 103 -3.32 -10.42 4.78
C LYS A 103 -2.66 -11.77 5.08
N PHE A 104 -2.10 -12.43 4.07
CA PHE A 104 -1.39 -13.71 4.23
C PHE A 104 -0.06 -13.56 4.97
N LEU A 105 0.58 -12.40 4.87
CA LEU A 105 1.78 -12.04 5.64
C LEU A 105 1.49 -11.65 7.10
N GLY A 106 0.22 -11.59 7.51
CA GLY A 106 -0.18 -11.33 8.89
C GLY A 106 -0.65 -9.91 9.18
N VAL A 107 -0.78 -9.06 8.15
CA VAL A 107 -1.32 -7.70 8.31
C VAL A 107 -2.74 -7.73 8.86
N LYS A 108 -2.99 -6.88 9.85
CA LYS A 108 -4.27 -6.76 10.58
C LYS A 108 -5.06 -5.53 10.19
N GLY A 109 -4.40 -4.49 9.69
CA GLY A 109 -5.02 -3.22 9.31
C GLY A 109 -4.42 -2.62 8.04
N VAL A 110 -5.23 -1.85 7.32
CA VAL A 110 -4.81 -1.14 6.11
C VAL A 110 -5.08 0.35 6.27
N ILE A 111 -4.09 1.17 5.95
CA ILE A 111 -4.20 2.63 5.84
C ILE A 111 -4.05 2.98 4.37
N VAL A 112 -4.99 3.74 3.82
CA VAL A 112 -4.96 4.19 2.42
C VAL A 112 -4.87 5.71 2.39
N THR A 113 -3.85 6.26 1.74
CA THR A 113 -3.69 7.72 1.58
C THR A 113 -4.03 8.12 0.15
N ASN A 114 -4.66 9.27 -0.06
CA ASN A 114 -5.18 9.70 -1.37
C ASN A 114 -5.11 11.23 -1.46
N ALA A 115 -4.78 11.75 -2.65
CA ALA A 115 -4.94 13.16 -2.99
C ALA A 115 -6.29 13.37 -3.69
N ALA A 116 -7.21 14.11 -3.06
CA ALA A 116 -8.52 14.44 -3.60
C ALA A 116 -8.71 15.96 -3.71
N GLY A 117 -9.42 16.40 -4.75
CA GLY A 117 -9.81 17.81 -4.90
C GLY A 117 -10.89 18.20 -3.89
N GLY A 118 -10.75 19.39 -3.29
CA GLY A 118 -11.75 19.97 -2.40
C GLY A 118 -12.73 20.85 -3.17
N ASP A 119 -14.00 20.46 -3.22
CA ASP A 119 -15.07 21.21 -3.92
C ASP A 119 -15.81 22.21 -3.01
N LYS A 120 -15.44 22.30 -1.73
CA LYS A 120 -15.99 23.31 -0.80
C LYS A 120 -15.07 24.51 -0.71
N SER A 121 -15.64 25.71 -0.76
CA SER A 121 -14.99 27.02 -0.58
C SER A 121 -14.26 27.24 0.77
N GLY A 122 -14.17 26.21 1.62
CA GLY A 122 -13.42 26.19 2.88
C GLY A 122 -12.35 25.10 2.98
N VAL A 123 -12.13 24.28 1.95
CA VAL A 123 -11.02 23.32 1.93
C VAL A 123 -9.75 24.07 1.56
N GLN A 124 -8.95 24.43 2.57
CA GLN A 124 -7.60 24.93 2.33
C GLN A 124 -6.73 23.83 1.73
N THR A 125 -6.25 24.03 0.52
CA THR A 125 -5.10 23.29 -0.02
C THR A 125 -3.89 23.57 0.86
N ARG A 126 -3.51 22.61 1.71
CA ARG A 126 -2.22 22.67 2.40
C ARG A 126 -1.19 21.88 1.61
N ARG A 127 -0.24 22.58 0.99
CA ARG A 127 1.04 21.99 0.60
C ARG A 127 1.86 21.79 1.89
N SER A 128 2.42 20.61 2.08
CA SER A 128 3.40 20.39 3.15
C SER A 128 4.76 20.90 2.68
N ASP A 129 4.97 22.21 2.73
CA ASP A 129 6.24 22.85 2.34
C ASP A 129 7.26 22.92 3.50
N SER A 130 7.14 22.06 4.51
CA SER A 130 8.07 22.01 5.63
C SER A 130 8.53 20.58 5.86
N GLY A 131 9.85 20.37 5.91
CA GLY A 131 10.57 19.10 6.16
C GLY A 131 10.29 18.41 7.52
N ALA A 132 9.11 18.61 8.08
CA ALA A 132 8.49 17.86 9.16
C ALA A 132 6.97 17.86 8.90
N GLY A 133 6.47 16.82 8.22
CA GLY A 133 5.08 16.76 7.76
C GLY A 133 4.10 16.40 8.87
N CYS A 134 3.19 17.31 9.22
CA CYS A 134 1.98 16.96 9.95
C CYS A 134 0.97 16.38 8.94
N TYR A 135 0.88 15.05 8.88
CA TYR A 135 -0.03 14.35 7.98
C TYR A 135 -1.44 14.26 8.60
N LYS A 136 -2.44 14.84 7.93
CA LYS A 136 -3.84 14.67 8.33
C LYS A 136 -4.36 13.36 7.72
N LEU A 137 -4.17 12.26 8.43
CA LEU A 137 -4.72 10.95 8.09
C LEU A 137 -6.25 10.99 8.23
N HIS A 138 -6.97 10.85 7.12
CA HIS A 138 -8.40 10.56 7.17
C HIS A 138 -8.59 9.05 7.12
N VAL A 139 -8.84 8.44 8.28
CA VAL A 139 -9.16 7.01 8.37
C VAL A 139 -10.62 6.84 7.93
N GLN A 140 -10.84 6.34 6.71
CA GLN A 140 -12.17 5.83 6.34
C GLN A 140 -12.34 4.46 7.01
N LYS A 141 -13.37 4.34 7.85
CA LYS A 141 -13.80 3.02 8.33
C LYS A 141 -14.30 2.20 7.13
N PRO A 142 -14.04 0.89 7.06
CA PRO A 142 -14.72 0.03 6.09
C PRO A 142 -16.23 0.23 6.24
N SER A 143 -16.95 0.37 5.13
CA SER A 143 -18.40 0.29 5.17
C SER A 143 -18.77 -1.07 5.74
N GLU A 144 -19.53 -1.09 6.84
CA GLU A 144 -20.22 -2.29 7.26
C GLU A 144 -21.07 -2.75 6.07
N GLY A 145 -20.73 -3.92 5.52
CA GLY A 145 -21.55 -4.55 4.50
C GLY A 145 -22.94 -4.81 5.08
N PRO A 146 -24.00 -4.84 4.25
CA PRO A 146 -25.34 -5.06 4.76
C PRO A 146 -25.38 -6.38 5.54
N GLU A 147 -25.88 -6.31 6.78
CA GLU A 147 -26.23 -7.49 7.57
C GLU A 147 -27.12 -8.39 6.70
N ARG A 148 -26.68 -9.63 6.50
CA ARG A 148 -27.48 -10.71 5.92
C ARG A 148 -27.67 -11.79 6.96
#